data_AF-G4Z7F6-F1
#
_entry.id   AF-G4Z7F6-F1
#
_cell.length_a   1.000
_cell.length_b   1.000
_cell.length_c   1.000
_cell.angle_alpha   90.00
_cell.angle_beta   90.00
_cell.angle_gamma   90.00
#
_symmetry.space_group_name_H-M   'P 1'
#
loop_
_entity.id
_entity.type
_entity.pdbx_description
1 polymer ?
#
loop_
_entity_poly.entity_id
_entity_poly.type
_entity_poly.pdbx_seq_one_letter_code
_entity_poly.pdbx_strand_id
1 'polypeptide(L)'
;MLSLPHSTDAENSVVVFWDKANFAGNAVQVRRAFMGQTCYNDNVGKPSSITWKNLPTTGRFEGKSKIAFYSERSCKGIVKAWFTTGKDFPTNLALDGLNDNVKSFMLWQINEEPRVYQD
;
A
#
# COMPACT_ATOMS: atom_id res chain seq x y z
N MET A 1 -30.35 4.11 12.13
CA MET A 1 -28.90 3.88 12.27
C MET A 1 -28.50 2.89 11.20
N LEU A 2 -27.86 3.33 10.12
CA LEU A 2 -27.35 2.43 9.09
C LEU A 2 -26.01 1.89 9.62
N SER A 3 -25.99 0.60 9.95
CA SER A 3 -24.77 -0.14 10.21
C SER A 3 -23.93 -0.10 8.94
N LEU A 4 -22.77 0.57 9.01
CA LEU A 4 -21.73 0.39 8.00
C LEU A 4 -21.38 -1.11 8.01
N PRO A 5 -21.37 -1.80 6.86
CA PRO A 5 -20.95 -3.19 6.83
C PRO A 5 -19.51 -3.23 7.35
N HIS A 6 -19.32 -3.87 8.50
CA HIS A 6 -18.01 -4.21 9.02
C HIS A 6 -17.42 -5.19 8.01
N SER A 7 -16.55 -4.67 7.14
CA SER A 7 -15.92 -5.46 6.08
C SER A 7 -15.00 -6.49 6.74
N THR A 8 -15.48 -7.72 6.84
CA THR A 8 -14.72 -8.88 7.32
C THR A 8 -13.47 -9.16 6.48
N ASP A 9 -13.35 -8.54 5.31
CA ASP A 9 -12.19 -8.68 4.42
C ASP A 9 -10.98 -7.86 4.90
N ALA A 10 -11.20 -6.69 5.52
CA ALA A 10 -10.11 -5.79 5.90
C ALA A 10 -9.22 -6.37 7.02
N GLU A 11 -9.77 -7.19 7.92
CA GLU A 11 -9.02 -7.77 9.05
C GLU A 11 -7.91 -8.74 8.62
N ASN A 12 -7.98 -9.27 7.39
CA ASN A 12 -6.98 -10.17 6.81
C ASN A 12 -6.19 -9.53 5.65
N SER A 13 -6.14 -8.20 5.59
CA SER A 13 -5.35 -7.52 4.57
C SER A 13 -3.87 -7.87 4.71
N VAL A 14 -3.21 -8.09 3.57
CA VAL A 14 -1.77 -8.35 3.52
C VAL A 14 -1.13 -7.60 2.38
N VAL A 15 0.02 -6.99 2.65
CA VAL A 15 0.95 -6.49 1.63
C VAL A 15 2.25 -7.29 1.75
N VAL A 16 2.71 -7.84 0.62
CA VAL A 16 3.87 -8.73 0.54
C VAL A 16 4.96 -8.04 -0.28
N PHE A 17 6.11 -7.85 0.34
CA PHE A 17 7.27 -7.14 -0.19
C PHE A 17 8.36 -8.16 -0.54
N TRP A 18 8.61 -8.38 -1.83
CA TRP A 18 9.54 -9.40 -2.34
C TRP A 18 10.92 -8.78 -2.61
N ASP A 19 11.99 -9.44 -2.20
CA ASP A 19 13.38 -8.95 -2.37
C ASP A 19 13.92 -9.06 -3.81
N LYS A 20 13.16 -9.70 -4.72
CA LYS A 20 13.45 -9.73 -6.16
C LYS A 20 12.25 -9.26 -6.98
N ALA A 21 12.52 -8.87 -8.22
CA ALA A 21 11.48 -8.63 -9.21
C ALA A 21 10.70 -9.93 -9.51
N ASN A 22 9.53 -9.78 -10.15
CA ASN A 22 8.65 -10.88 -10.55
C ASN A 22 8.15 -11.75 -9.37
N PHE A 23 7.98 -11.14 -8.19
CA PHE A 23 7.44 -11.80 -6.99
C PHE A 23 8.26 -13.02 -6.55
N ALA A 24 9.58 -12.93 -6.72
CA ALA A 24 10.52 -14.01 -6.41
C ALA A 24 11.34 -13.69 -5.15
N GLY A 25 12.06 -14.71 -4.67
CA GLY A 25 12.99 -14.58 -3.55
C GLY A 25 12.30 -14.58 -2.19
N ASN A 26 12.91 -13.92 -1.21
CA ASN A 26 12.35 -13.83 0.13
C ASN A 26 11.32 -12.70 0.20
N ALA A 27 10.41 -12.78 1.18
CA ALA A 27 9.39 -11.77 1.34
C ALA A 27 9.18 -11.35 2.80
N VAL A 28 8.93 -10.06 2.98
CA VAL A 28 8.38 -9.49 4.21
C VAL A 28 6.87 -9.32 4.02
N GLN A 29 6.07 -9.78 4.98
CA GLN A 29 4.61 -9.64 4.94
C GLN A 29 4.14 -8.71 6.05
N VAL A 30 3.33 -7.72 5.70
CA VAL A 30 2.65 -6.87 6.68
C VAL A 30 1.17 -7.22 6.66
N ARG A 31 0.67 -7.78 7.78
CA ARG A 31 -0.72 -8.19 7.97
C ARG A 31 -1.38 -7.34 9.05
N ARG A 32 -2.49 -6.70 8.72
CA ARG A 32 -3.36 -5.92 9.64
C ARG A 32 -4.54 -5.34 8.89
N ALA A 33 -5.51 -4.79 9.62
CA ALA A 33 -6.48 -3.86 9.05
C ALA A 33 -5.78 -2.55 8.64
N PHE A 34 -5.68 -2.27 7.34
CA PHE A 34 -5.15 -1.02 6.83
C PHE A 34 -6.24 0.04 6.71
N MET A 35 -5.96 1.24 7.18
CA MET A 35 -6.86 2.39 7.16
C MET A 35 -6.46 3.37 6.06
N GLY A 36 -7.44 3.93 5.37
CA GLY A 36 -7.23 5.01 4.41
C GLY A 36 -6.59 6.25 5.06
N GLN A 37 -5.63 6.83 4.35
CA GLN A 37 -4.91 8.05 4.69
C GLN A 37 -3.98 7.88 5.91
N THR A 38 -3.71 6.65 6.36
CA THR A 38 -2.70 6.36 7.39
C THR A 38 -1.35 6.06 6.73
N CYS A 39 -0.31 6.77 7.14
CA CYS A 39 1.05 6.51 6.67
C CYS A 39 1.73 5.42 7.51
N TYR A 40 2.11 4.32 6.86
CA TYR A 40 2.76 3.18 7.48
C TYR A 40 4.26 3.22 7.25
N ASN A 41 5.04 3.26 8.32
CA ASN A 41 6.51 3.32 8.32
C ASN A 41 7.15 1.97 8.69
N ASP A 42 6.45 0.87 8.45
CA ASP A 42 6.92 -0.48 8.74
C ASP A 42 8.24 -0.76 8.00
N ASN A 43 9.14 -1.50 8.65
CA ASN A 43 10.38 -1.94 8.00
C ASN A 43 10.06 -3.11 7.04
N VAL A 44 10.02 -2.82 5.75
CA VAL A 44 9.69 -3.79 4.69
C VAL A 44 10.92 -4.35 3.97
N GLY A 45 12.13 -4.12 4.52
CA GLY A 45 13.38 -4.56 3.92
C GLY A 45 13.77 -3.74 2.69
N LYS A 46 14.16 -4.44 1.61
CA LYS A 46 14.57 -3.88 0.32
C LYS A 46 13.75 -4.53 -0.80
N PRO A 47 12.50 -4.11 -1.01
CA PRO A 47 11.65 -4.75 -1.99
C PRO A 47 12.01 -4.35 -3.43
N SER A 48 11.90 -5.33 -4.32
CA SER A 48 12.01 -5.17 -5.77
C SER A 48 10.69 -5.48 -6.50
N SER A 49 9.72 -6.13 -5.85
CA SER A 49 8.33 -6.25 -6.31
C SER A 49 7.36 -6.39 -5.14
N ILE A 50 6.07 -6.09 -5.34
CA ILE A 50 5.08 -6.05 -4.25
C ILE A 50 3.76 -6.64 -4.71
N THR A 51 3.10 -7.44 -3.87
CA THR A 51 1.72 -7.90 -4.08
C THR A 51 0.85 -7.58 -2.87
N TRP A 52 -0.47 -7.62 -3.02
CA TRP A 52 -1.39 -7.45 -1.91
C TRP A 52 -2.67 -8.27 -2.06
N LYS A 53 -3.36 -8.50 -0.95
CA LYS A 53 -4.69 -9.12 -0.91
C LYS A 53 -5.57 -8.44 0.14
N ASN A 54 -6.87 -8.45 -0.12
CA ASN A 54 -7.92 -7.99 0.79
C ASN A 54 -7.79 -6.54 1.27
N LEU A 55 -7.06 -5.69 0.52
CA LEU A 55 -7.03 -4.25 0.80
C LEU A 55 -8.41 -3.65 0.51
N PRO A 56 -8.81 -2.56 1.20
CA PRO A 56 -9.95 -1.76 0.82
C PRO A 56 -9.90 -1.43 -0.68
N THR A 57 -10.98 -1.70 -1.40
CA THR A 57 -11.10 -1.54 -2.86
C THR A 57 -11.86 -0.30 -3.30
N THR A 58 -12.62 0.31 -2.40
CA THR A 58 -13.48 1.47 -2.67
C THR A 58 -12.84 2.75 -2.19
N GLY A 59 -12.98 3.83 -2.98
CA GLY A 59 -12.44 5.15 -2.69
C GLY A 59 -12.92 6.22 -3.68
N ARG A 60 -12.27 7.39 -3.69
CA ARG A 60 -12.61 8.54 -4.54
C ARG A 60 -11.88 8.58 -5.89
N PHE A 61 -10.92 7.67 -6.12
CA PHE A 61 -10.22 7.56 -7.39
C PHE A 61 -11.04 6.69 -8.33
N GLU A 62 -11.93 7.30 -9.12
CA GLU A 62 -12.85 6.56 -10.01
C GLU A 62 -13.72 5.52 -9.26
N GLY A 63 -14.15 5.86 -8.04
CA GLY A 63 -14.88 4.94 -7.16
C GLY A 63 -14.01 3.87 -6.49
N LYS A 64 -12.70 3.86 -6.74
CA LYS A 64 -11.73 2.89 -6.24
C LYS A 64 -10.70 3.54 -5.32
N SER A 65 -9.95 2.71 -4.61
CA SER A 65 -8.79 3.09 -3.82
C SER A 65 -7.48 2.68 -4.48
N LYS A 66 -6.40 3.33 -4.06
CA LYS A 66 -5.03 2.98 -4.44
C LYS A 66 -4.19 2.65 -3.20
N ILE A 67 -3.12 1.89 -3.40
CA ILE A 67 -2.00 1.79 -2.46
C ILE A 67 -0.82 2.53 -3.06
N ALA A 68 -0.22 3.43 -2.28
CA ALA A 68 0.93 4.22 -2.67
C ALA A 68 2.16 3.82 -1.86
N PHE A 69 3.30 3.74 -2.54
CA PHE A 69 4.60 3.42 -1.97
C PHE A 69 5.56 4.60 -2.16
N TYR A 70 6.32 4.89 -1.10
CA TYR A 70 7.12 6.10 -1.00
C TYR A 70 8.59 5.77 -0.74
N SER A 71 9.50 6.56 -1.32
CA SER A 71 10.94 6.38 -1.16
C SER A 71 11.48 6.85 0.20
N GLU A 72 10.68 7.61 0.95
CA GLU A 72 11.06 8.14 2.26
C GLU A 72 10.02 7.80 3.33
N ARG A 73 10.40 8.00 4.59
CA ARG A 73 9.49 7.86 5.73
C ARG A 73 8.45 9.00 5.73
N SER A 74 7.37 8.77 6.47
CA SER A 74 6.26 9.73 6.61
C SER A 74 5.59 10.09 5.29
N CYS A 75 5.59 9.16 4.32
CA CYS A 75 4.90 9.27 3.03
C CYS A 75 5.37 10.49 2.22
N LYS A 76 6.70 10.61 2.09
CA LYS A 76 7.42 11.67 1.36
C LYS A 76 8.31 11.09 0.26
N GLY A 77 8.96 11.97 -0.48
CA GLY A 77 9.89 11.60 -1.55
C GLY A 77 9.17 11.17 -2.83
N ILE A 78 9.81 10.29 -3.61
CA ILE A 78 9.23 9.70 -4.81
C ILE A 78 8.03 8.83 -4.40
N VAL A 79 6.92 8.98 -5.12
CA VAL A 79 5.70 8.20 -4.89
C VAL A 79 5.20 7.56 -6.18
N LYS A 80 4.73 6.33 -6.07
CA LYS A 80 3.94 5.63 -7.09
C LYS A 80 2.77 4.92 -6.44
N ALA A 81 1.65 4.84 -7.16
CA ALA A 81 0.42 4.28 -6.63
C ALA A 81 -0.29 3.38 -7.64
N TRP A 82 -0.90 2.31 -7.13
CA TRP A 82 -1.59 1.29 -7.90
C TRP A 82 -3.00 1.09 -7.35
N PHE A 83 -3.97 0.80 -8.21
CA PHE A 83 -5.32 0.48 -7.76
C PHE A 83 -5.33 -0.81 -6.94
N THR A 84 -5.98 -0.79 -5.78
CA THR A 84 -6.05 -1.98 -4.91
C THR A 84 -6.96 -3.07 -5.46
N THR A 85 -7.86 -2.72 -6.39
CA THR A 85 -8.73 -3.65 -7.13
C THR A 85 -8.00 -4.45 -8.20
N GLY A 86 -6.84 -3.97 -8.66
CA GLY A 86 -6.12 -4.54 -9.78
C GLY A 86 -5.28 -5.75 -9.40
N LYS A 87 -4.98 -6.58 -10.42
CA LYS A 87 -3.89 -7.57 -10.37
C LYS A 87 -2.57 -6.99 -10.91
N ASP A 88 -2.57 -5.71 -11.28
CA ASP A 88 -1.43 -4.96 -11.82
C ASP A 88 -0.46 -4.59 -10.70
N PHE A 89 0.07 -5.62 -10.05
CA PHE A 89 1.06 -5.50 -9.01
C PHE A 89 2.36 -4.93 -9.59
N PRO A 90 3.10 -4.08 -8.84
CA PRO A 90 4.42 -3.62 -9.24
C PRO A 90 5.37 -4.82 -9.33
N THR A 91 5.53 -5.32 -10.56
CA THR A 91 6.29 -6.54 -10.87
C THR A 91 7.79 -6.27 -10.86
N ASN A 92 8.21 -5.01 -11.09
CA ASN A 92 9.60 -4.58 -11.03
C ASN A 92 9.71 -3.09 -10.63
N LEU A 93 10.03 -2.82 -9.37
CA LEU A 93 10.13 -1.47 -8.82
C LEU A 93 11.30 -0.64 -9.38
N ALA A 94 12.25 -1.24 -10.09
CA ALA A 94 13.30 -0.49 -10.78
C ALA A 94 12.73 0.40 -11.89
N LEU A 95 11.66 -0.03 -12.55
CA LEU A 95 10.95 0.78 -13.56
C LEU A 95 10.24 2.00 -12.95
N ASP A 96 9.98 1.94 -11.65
CA ASP A 96 9.25 2.93 -10.87
C ASP A 96 10.16 3.89 -10.09
N GLY A 97 11.48 3.64 -10.09
CA GLY A 97 12.44 4.38 -9.27
C GLY A 97 12.36 4.07 -7.76
N LEU A 98 11.73 2.94 -7.39
CA LEU A 98 11.48 2.55 -6.00
C LEU A 98 12.23 1.27 -5.58
N ASN A 99 13.07 0.71 -6.45
CA ASN A 99 13.82 -0.53 -6.17
C ASN A 99 14.64 -0.41 -4.89
N ASP A 100 14.45 -1.35 -3.97
CA ASP A 100 15.12 -1.43 -2.66
C ASP A 100 14.91 -0.21 -1.75
N ASN A 101 14.01 0.70 -2.14
CA ASN A 101 13.93 2.04 -1.56
C ASN A 101 12.55 2.38 -1.00
N VAL A 102 11.61 1.43 -0.94
CA VAL A 102 10.34 1.67 -0.25
C VAL A 102 10.58 1.83 1.25
N LYS A 103 10.19 2.99 1.81
CA LYS A 103 10.34 3.32 3.24
C LYS A 103 9.04 3.61 3.96
N SER A 104 7.97 3.89 3.21
CA SER A 104 6.62 3.97 3.75
C SER A 104 5.57 3.69 2.68
N PHE A 105 4.35 3.42 3.11
CA PHE A 105 3.21 3.21 2.21
C PHE A 105 1.90 3.70 2.83
N MET A 106 0.91 3.99 1.99
CA MET A 106 -0.39 4.51 2.42
C MET A 106 -1.51 4.05 1.50
N LEU A 107 -2.69 3.81 2.06
CA LEU A 107 -3.91 3.63 1.27
C LEU A 107 -4.54 4.97 0.92
N TRP A 108 -4.67 5.24 -0.36
CA TRP A 108 -5.37 6.38 -0.93
C TRP A 108 -6.84 6.03 -1.17
N GLN A 109 -7.71 6.36 -0.23
CA GLN A 109 -9.17 6.19 -0.39
C GLN A 109 -9.88 7.52 -0.65
N ILE A 110 -9.32 8.64 -0.17
CA ILE A 110 -9.97 9.96 -0.25
C ILE A 110 -9.16 10.91 -1.14
N ASN A 111 -7.88 11.08 -0.84
CA ASN A 111 -6.91 11.91 -1.55
C ASN A 111 -5.50 11.32 -1.38
N GLU A 112 -4.49 12.04 -1.89
CA GLU A 112 -3.08 11.62 -1.88
C GLU A 112 -2.33 12.06 -0.61
N GLU A 113 -3.04 12.66 0.35
CA GLU A 113 -2.46 13.23 1.57
C GLU A 113 -2.66 12.30 2.77
N PRO A 114 -1.69 12.24 3.70
CA PRO A 114 -1.90 11.56 4.97
C PRO A 114 -2.87 12.35 5.86
N ARG A 115 -3.61 11.64 6.72
CA ARG A 115 -4.36 12.27 7.82
C ARG A 115 -3.38 13.04 8.69
N VAL A 116 -3.64 14.32 8.85
CA VAL A 116 -3.00 15.14 9.88
C VAL A 116 -3.81 14.92 11.16
N TYR A 117 -3.18 14.30 12.16
CA TYR A 117 -3.71 14.34 13.51
C TYR A 117 -3.35 15.72 14.06
N GLN A 118 -4.36 16.51 14.43
CA GLN A 118 -4.13 17.68 15.27
C GLN A 118 -3.93 17.14 16.68
N ASP A 119 -2.72 17.34 17.22
CA ASP A 119 -2.41 17.06 18.62
C ASP A 119 -3.09 18.07 19.56
#